data_AF-A0A7C6ZAM3-F1
#
_entry.id   AF-A0A7C6ZAM3-F1
#
_cell.length_a   1.000
_cell.length_b   1.000
_cell.length_c   1.000
_cell.angle_alpha   90.00
_cell.angle_beta   90.00
_cell.angle_gamma   90.00
#
_symmetry.space_group_name_H-M   'P 1'
#
loop_
_entity.id
_entity.type
_entity.pdbx_description
1 polymer ?
#
loop_
_entity_poly.entity_id
_entity_poly.type
_entity_poly.pdbx_seq_one_letter_code
_entity_poly.pdbx_strand_id
1 'polypeptide(L)'
;MTKLLKEYGSIVLIFVAVLILRFILPRPFIMDVLIFGVYAMAFNFLMGHLGLVSFGQPAYLGLGAYGTALYLSYVGTNPYVGILAGVLVGIVVSMLVGVFLVRLSSSYFTLANLAFCAIVFFLFQKGLVSITRGDTGLWYLARMTKGALLDLKNPNDLFIFVFAVAVLVWVFFRYIDTTVYGACCLAGKVNEPKLQFLGYNTFRIKWLGFVIANAVAALAGSLYAIYFGFVSPGLTELTRAAEVVIVGLLGGVGTLLGPLVGAFVYIGMKDLISKFIMYWELVVGLLLVLVMLAGERGIVGTLGPLVNRLMRRRAPGLAGAEGRKP
;
A
#
# COMPACT_ATOMS: atom_id res chain seq x y z
N MET A 1 3.98 29.43 4.79
CA MET A 1 5.24 28.74 5.20
C MET A 1 5.09 27.91 6.49
N THR A 2 4.48 28.42 7.55
CA THR A 2 4.37 27.75 8.87
C THR A 2 3.45 26.51 8.92
N LYS A 3 2.42 26.41 8.06
CA LYS A 3 1.60 25.18 7.91
C LYS A 3 2.36 24.05 7.19
N LEU A 4 3.12 24.40 6.15
CA LEU A 4 3.98 23.46 5.42
C LEU A 4 5.05 22.88 6.35
N LEU A 5 5.80 23.71 7.08
CA LEU A 5 6.82 23.21 8.03
C LEU A 5 6.26 22.29 9.14
N LYS A 6 5.00 22.51 9.58
CA LYS A 6 4.36 21.66 10.60
C LYS A 6 3.85 20.32 10.07
N GLU A 7 3.33 20.26 8.85
CA GLU A 7 2.95 18.98 8.23
C GLU A 7 4.19 18.16 7.88
N TYR A 8 5.22 18.77 7.29
CA TYR A 8 6.45 18.04 6.94
C TYR A 8 7.21 17.56 8.19
N GLY A 9 7.12 18.30 9.31
CA GLY A 9 7.74 17.91 10.58
C GLY A 9 7.20 16.61 11.18
N SER A 10 5.88 16.40 11.19
CA SER A 10 5.29 15.17 11.73
C SER A 10 5.54 13.95 10.83
N ILE A 11 5.66 14.17 9.52
CA ILE A 11 5.95 13.13 8.54
C ILE A 11 7.42 12.68 8.61
N VAL A 12 8.36 13.64 8.62
CA VAL A 12 9.79 13.34 8.80
C VAL A 12 9.98 12.64 10.15
N LEU A 13 9.25 13.04 11.19
CA LEU A 13 9.27 12.36 12.49
C LEU A 13 8.84 10.90 12.42
N ILE A 14 7.84 10.52 11.59
CA ILE A 14 7.40 9.12 11.46
C ILE A 14 8.44 8.30 10.69
N PHE A 15 8.97 8.81 9.59
CA PHE A 15 10.02 8.11 8.85
C PHE A 15 11.32 8.00 9.66
N VAL A 16 11.68 9.04 10.42
CA VAL A 16 12.78 9.01 11.38
C VAL A 16 12.47 8.06 12.53
N ALA A 17 11.23 8.00 13.03
CA ALA A 17 10.82 7.03 14.04
C ALA A 17 10.95 5.61 13.53
N VAL A 18 10.55 5.31 12.28
CA VAL A 18 10.76 3.98 11.66
C VAL A 18 12.26 3.66 11.55
N LEU A 19 13.08 4.65 11.23
CA LEU A 19 14.54 4.50 11.17
C LEU A 19 15.16 4.24 12.55
N ILE A 20 14.62 4.86 13.61
CA ILE A 20 15.00 4.61 15.01
C ILE A 20 14.48 3.25 15.49
N LEU A 21 13.25 2.89 15.12
CA LEU A 21 12.59 1.61 15.43
C LEU A 21 13.39 0.43 14.86
N ARG A 22 14.18 0.63 13.79
CA ARG A 22 15.17 -0.34 13.29
C ARG A 22 16.10 -0.89 14.36
N PHE A 23 16.49 -0.06 15.32
CA PHE A 23 17.43 -0.46 16.36
C PHE A 23 16.75 -1.19 17.52
N ILE A 24 15.43 -1.07 17.66
CA ILE A 24 14.67 -1.58 18.80
C ILE A 24 13.89 -2.85 18.43
N LEU A 25 13.33 -2.92 17.22
CA LEU A 25 12.46 -4.00 16.79
C LEU A 25 13.19 -5.05 15.91
N PRO A 26 12.67 -6.30 15.88
CA PRO A 26 13.19 -7.32 14.99
C PRO A 26 13.18 -6.86 13.53
N ARG A 27 14.28 -7.10 12.80
CA ARG A 27 14.38 -6.70 11.39
C ARG A 27 13.24 -7.24 10.52
N PRO A 28 12.81 -8.51 10.66
CA PRO A 28 11.75 -9.04 9.82
C PRO A 28 10.43 -8.28 9.95
N PHE A 29 10.12 -7.88 11.18
CA PHE A 29 8.91 -7.12 11.50
C PHE A 29 8.85 -5.79 10.73
N ILE A 30 9.93 -5.02 10.72
CA ILE A 30 9.94 -3.71 10.07
C ILE A 30 9.89 -3.84 8.55
N MET A 31 10.52 -4.87 7.99
CA MET A 31 10.46 -5.14 6.56
C MET A 31 9.04 -5.48 6.12
N ASP A 32 8.35 -6.32 6.87
CA ASP A 32 6.94 -6.61 6.61
C ASP A 32 6.09 -5.34 6.71
N VAL A 33 6.33 -4.49 7.72
CA VAL A 33 5.62 -3.21 7.86
C VAL A 33 5.88 -2.26 6.70
N LEU A 34 7.11 -2.17 6.20
CA LEU A 34 7.43 -1.31 5.06
C LEU A 34 6.81 -1.83 3.77
N ILE A 35 6.97 -3.12 3.46
CA ILE A 35 6.45 -3.72 2.22
C ILE A 35 4.92 -3.71 2.23
N PHE A 36 4.30 -4.15 3.32
CA PHE A 36 2.84 -4.12 3.47
C PHE A 36 2.31 -2.69 3.58
N GLY A 37 3.09 -1.76 4.12
CA GLY A 37 2.78 -0.33 4.15
C GLY A 37 2.70 0.27 2.75
N VAL A 38 3.67 -0.04 1.86
CA VAL A 38 3.63 0.38 0.44
C VAL A 38 2.40 -0.19 -0.26
N TYR A 39 2.12 -1.48 -0.04
CA TYR A 39 0.93 -2.13 -0.56
C TYR A 39 -0.37 -1.49 -0.04
N ALA A 40 -0.43 -1.17 1.25
CA ALA A 40 -1.57 -0.50 1.85
C ALA A 40 -1.72 0.95 1.36
N MET A 41 -0.63 1.67 1.03
CA MET A 41 -0.70 2.99 0.42
C MET A 41 -1.38 2.93 -0.95
N ALA A 42 -1.07 1.92 -1.77
CA ALA A 42 -1.75 1.68 -3.04
C ALA A 42 -3.27 1.46 -2.87
N PHE A 43 -3.65 0.59 -1.92
CA PHE A 43 -5.07 0.34 -1.62
C PHE A 43 -5.76 1.62 -1.10
N ASN A 44 -5.11 2.35 -0.20
CA ASN A 44 -5.65 3.58 0.37
C ASN A 44 -5.80 4.69 -0.67
N PHE A 45 -4.96 4.74 -1.70
CA PHE A 45 -5.18 5.65 -2.82
C PHE A 45 -6.48 5.31 -3.58
N LEU A 46 -6.73 4.03 -3.86
CA LEU A 46 -7.98 3.60 -4.51
C LEU A 46 -9.23 3.88 -3.68
N MET A 47 -9.24 3.44 -2.43
CA MET A 47 -10.41 3.63 -1.57
C MET A 47 -10.58 5.08 -1.13
N GLY A 48 -9.46 5.74 -0.80
CA GLY A 48 -9.41 7.11 -0.30
C GLY A 48 -9.74 8.14 -1.36
N HIS A 49 -9.09 8.09 -2.52
CA HIS A 49 -9.23 9.12 -3.57
C HIS A 49 -10.30 8.77 -4.60
N LEU A 50 -10.39 7.52 -5.02
CA LEU A 50 -11.30 7.11 -6.10
C LEU A 50 -12.64 6.57 -5.58
N GLY A 51 -12.73 6.22 -4.29
CA GLY A 51 -13.93 5.61 -3.71
C GLY A 51 -14.19 4.18 -4.18
N LEU A 52 -13.14 3.51 -4.70
CA LEU A 52 -13.21 2.16 -5.22
C LEU A 52 -12.61 1.19 -4.21
N VAL A 53 -13.42 0.28 -3.67
CA VAL A 53 -12.94 -0.78 -2.79
C VAL A 53 -12.44 -1.94 -3.64
N SER A 54 -11.13 -2.16 -3.63
CA SER A 54 -10.47 -3.15 -4.48
C SER A 54 -10.12 -4.40 -3.69
N PHE A 55 -11.00 -5.41 -3.67
CA PHE A 55 -10.63 -6.73 -3.14
C PHE A 55 -9.70 -7.54 -4.08
N GLY A 56 -9.44 -7.04 -5.29
CA GLY A 56 -8.49 -7.64 -6.22
C GLY A 56 -7.04 -7.21 -6.02
N GLN A 57 -6.73 -6.38 -5.02
CA GLN A 57 -5.35 -5.94 -4.74
C GLN A 57 -4.32 -7.08 -4.59
N PRO A 58 -4.64 -8.23 -3.94
CA PRO A 58 -3.67 -9.32 -3.85
C PRO A 58 -3.30 -9.91 -5.20
N ALA A 59 -4.19 -9.85 -6.19
CA ALA A 59 -3.91 -10.27 -7.56
C ALA A 59 -2.77 -9.43 -8.17
N TYR A 60 -2.82 -8.11 -8.02
CA TYR A 60 -1.81 -7.19 -8.54
C TYR A 60 -0.49 -7.28 -7.77
N LEU A 61 -0.56 -7.47 -6.45
CA LEU A 61 0.60 -7.81 -5.61
C LEU A 61 1.26 -9.09 -6.13
N GLY A 62 0.49 -10.15 -6.33
CA GLY A 62 0.98 -11.43 -6.83
C GLY A 62 1.52 -11.34 -8.25
N LEU A 63 0.87 -10.61 -9.16
CA LEU A 63 1.38 -10.38 -10.52
C LEU A 63 2.75 -9.71 -10.53
N GLY A 64 2.99 -8.74 -9.64
CA GLY A 64 4.31 -8.13 -9.46
C GLY A 64 5.34 -9.10 -8.88
N ALA A 65 4.94 -9.88 -7.86
CA ALA A 65 5.79 -10.89 -7.25
C ALA A 65 6.19 -11.99 -8.25
N TYR A 66 5.23 -12.54 -8.98
CA TYR A 66 5.44 -13.54 -10.00
C TYR A 66 6.21 -13.00 -11.21
N GLY A 67 5.94 -11.77 -11.66
CA GLY A 67 6.71 -11.15 -12.74
C GLY A 67 8.21 -11.04 -12.38
N THR A 68 8.50 -10.63 -11.14
CA THR A 68 9.87 -10.60 -10.60
C THR A 68 10.47 -12.00 -10.49
N ALA A 69 9.72 -12.94 -9.91
CA ALA A 69 10.15 -14.32 -9.71
C ALA A 69 10.44 -15.05 -11.02
N LEU A 70 9.59 -14.89 -12.03
CA LEU A 70 9.76 -15.51 -13.35
C LEU A 70 11.00 -14.96 -14.06
N TYR A 71 11.22 -13.65 -14.01
CA TYR A 71 12.44 -13.05 -14.56
C TYR A 71 13.69 -13.64 -13.90
N LEU A 72 13.73 -13.70 -12.56
CA LEU A 72 14.88 -14.22 -11.82
C LEU A 72 15.04 -15.75 -11.92
N SER A 73 13.95 -16.46 -12.19
CA SER A 73 13.94 -17.93 -12.31
C SER A 73 14.32 -18.42 -13.71
N TYR A 74 14.09 -17.63 -14.77
CA TYR A 74 14.25 -18.11 -16.14
C TYR A 74 15.12 -17.21 -17.02
N VAL A 75 15.02 -15.89 -16.89
CA VAL A 75 15.57 -14.96 -17.88
C VAL A 75 16.90 -14.37 -17.45
N GLY A 76 16.95 -13.76 -16.26
CA GLY A 76 18.09 -12.99 -15.81
C GLY A 76 18.36 -13.16 -14.32
N THR A 77 19.38 -12.46 -13.85
CA THR A 77 19.86 -12.58 -12.46
C THR A 77 19.89 -11.25 -11.71
N ASN A 78 19.64 -10.14 -12.42
CA ASN A 78 19.69 -8.80 -11.84
C ASN A 78 18.37 -8.47 -11.10
N PRO A 79 18.39 -8.30 -9.78
CA PRO A 79 17.18 -8.05 -8.99
C PRO A 79 16.46 -6.76 -9.37
N TYR A 80 17.17 -5.68 -9.75
CA TYR A 80 16.52 -4.42 -10.14
C TYR A 80 15.69 -4.54 -11.41
N VAL A 81 16.21 -5.30 -12.39
CA VAL A 81 15.48 -5.60 -13.62
C VAL A 81 14.29 -6.51 -13.32
N GLY A 82 14.44 -7.41 -12.34
CA GLY A 82 13.33 -8.21 -11.82
C GLY A 82 12.20 -7.35 -11.27
N ILE A 83 12.51 -6.36 -10.42
CA ILE A 83 11.50 -5.41 -9.89
C ILE A 83 10.80 -4.68 -11.03
N LEU A 84 11.58 -4.16 -11.98
CA LEU A 84 11.02 -3.44 -13.12
C LEU A 84 10.10 -4.35 -13.94
N ALA A 85 10.50 -5.58 -14.20
CA ALA A 85 9.68 -6.57 -14.90
C ALA A 85 8.38 -6.87 -14.15
N GLY A 86 8.42 -7.07 -12.83
CA GLY A 86 7.24 -7.25 -11.99
C GLY A 86 6.28 -6.06 -12.04
N VAL A 87 6.80 -4.85 -11.89
CA VAL A 87 6.01 -3.61 -11.99
C VAL A 87 5.39 -3.47 -13.39
N LEU A 88 6.14 -3.73 -14.46
CA LEU A 88 5.64 -3.66 -15.82
C LEU A 88 4.51 -4.66 -16.07
N VAL A 89 4.62 -5.89 -15.56
CA VAL A 89 3.53 -6.88 -15.64
C VAL A 89 2.27 -6.35 -14.92
N GLY A 90 2.42 -5.80 -13.72
CA GLY A 90 1.32 -5.18 -12.99
C GLY A 90 0.67 -4.01 -13.73
N ILE A 91 1.48 -3.14 -14.36
CA ILE A 91 1.00 -2.02 -15.18
C ILE A 91 0.22 -2.53 -16.39
N VAL A 92 0.78 -3.46 -17.16
CA VAL A 92 0.13 -3.98 -18.38
C VAL A 92 -1.19 -4.66 -18.03
N VAL A 93 -1.20 -5.53 -17.02
CA VAL A 93 -2.43 -6.23 -16.62
C VAL A 93 -3.45 -5.26 -16.05
N SER A 94 -3.05 -4.30 -15.22
CA SER A 94 -3.99 -3.30 -14.68
C SER A 94 -4.54 -2.35 -15.74
N MET A 95 -3.76 -2.01 -16.78
CA MET A 95 -4.26 -1.27 -17.93
C MET A 95 -5.36 -2.05 -18.66
N LEU A 96 -5.11 -3.32 -18.99
CA LEU A 96 -6.06 -4.17 -19.71
C LEU A 96 -7.33 -4.42 -18.90
N VAL A 97 -7.17 -4.88 -17.65
CA VAL A 97 -8.29 -5.22 -16.77
C VAL A 97 -9.05 -3.98 -16.32
N GLY A 98 -8.33 -2.87 -16.10
CA GLY A 98 -8.92 -1.59 -15.69
C GLY A 98 -9.91 -1.04 -16.70
N VAL A 99 -9.74 -1.30 -18.01
CA VAL A 99 -10.69 -0.85 -19.04
C VAL A 99 -12.09 -1.41 -18.79
N PHE A 100 -12.17 -2.64 -18.28
CA PHE A 100 -13.43 -3.31 -17.98
C PHE A 100 -13.92 -2.98 -16.58
N LEU A 101 -13.05 -3.12 -15.58
CA LEU A 101 -13.46 -3.00 -14.17
C LEU A 101 -13.96 -1.61 -13.83
N VAL A 102 -13.29 -0.57 -14.28
CA VAL A 102 -13.58 0.82 -13.89
C VAL A 102 -14.93 1.33 -14.43
N ARG A 103 -15.52 0.65 -15.42
CA ARG A 103 -16.84 0.99 -15.96
C ARG A 103 -18.00 0.55 -15.06
N LEU A 104 -17.73 -0.36 -14.12
CA LEU A 104 -18.72 -0.90 -13.21
C LEU A 104 -19.03 0.11 -12.11
N SER A 105 -20.25 0.05 -11.56
CA SER A 105 -20.57 0.78 -10.31
C SER A 105 -19.71 0.27 -9.15
N SER A 106 -19.56 1.06 -8.08
CA SER A 106 -18.63 0.75 -6.97
C SER A 106 -18.83 -0.66 -6.38
N SER A 107 -20.08 -1.09 -6.18
CA SER A 107 -20.38 -2.44 -5.67
C SER A 107 -20.03 -3.55 -6.68
N TYR A 108 -20.38 -3.37 -7.96
CA TYR A 108 -20.06 -4.36 -9.00
C TYR A 108 -18.56 -4.41 -9.30
N PHE A 109 -17.85 -3.28 -9.24
CA PHE A 109 -16.40 -3.20 -9.32
C PHE A 109 -15.74 -4.07 -8.26
N THR A 110 -16.22 -3.94 -7.01
CA THR A 110 -15.69 -4.67 -5.86
C THR A 110 -15.83 -6.19 -6.05
N LEU A 111 -17.00 -6.66 -6.48
CA LEU A 111 -17.27 -8.09 -6.74
C LEU A 111 -16.50 -8.62 -7.96
N ALA A 112 -16.47 -7.87 -9.07
CA ALA A 112 -15.75 -8.30 -10.27
C ALA A 112 -14.24 -8.38 -10.03
N ASN A 113 -13.69 -7.46 -9.24
CA ASN A 113 -12.28 -7.45 -8.89
C ASN A 113 -11.91 -8.54 -7.86
N LEU A 114 -12.84 -8.91 -6.98
CA LEU A 114 -12.73 -10.11 -6.13
C LEU A 114 -12.64 -11.38 -7.00
N ALA A 115 -13.52 -11.51 -8.00
CA ALA A 115 -13.48 -12.62 -8.94
C ALA A 115 -12.17 -12.65 -9.75
N PHE A 116 -11.68 -11.49 -10.17
CA PHE A 116 -10.37 -11.39 -10.82
C PHE A 116 -9.23 -11.91 -9.92
N CYS A 117 -9.27 -11.61 -8.62
CA CYS A 117 -8.32 -12.18 -7.65
C CYS A 117 -8.34 -13.71 -7.64
N ALA A 118 -9.54 -14.29 -7.57
CA ALA A 118 -9.71 -15.74 -7.59
C ALA A 118 -9.21 -16.37 -8.90
N ILE A 119 -9.46 -15.72 -10.04
CA ILE A 119 -8.96 -16.17 -11.35
C ILE A 119 -7.43 -16.18 -11.34
N VAL A 120 -6.79 -15.10 -10.88
CA VAL A 120 -5.31 -15.02 -10.81
C VAL A 120 -4.73 -16.08 -9.88
N PHE A 121 -5.38 -16.33 -8.72
CA PHE A 121 -4.99 -17.39 -7.81
C PHE A 121 -5.01 -18.78 -8.48
N PHE A 122 -6.14 -19.17 -9.08
CA PHE A 122 -6.24 -20.47 -9.76
C PHE A 122 -5.36 -20.56 -11.02
N LEU A 123 -5.12 -19.42 -11.69
CA LEU A 123 -4.21 -19.35 -12.81
C LEU A 123 -2.78 -19.70 -12.39
N PHE A 124 -2.28 -19.14 -11.29
CA PHE A 124 -0.94 -19.47 -10.79
C PHE A 124 -0.86 -20.84 -10.12
N GLN A 125 -1.93 -21.26 -9.44
CA GLN A 125 -1.95 -22.54 -8.74
C GLN A 125 -2.11 -23.75 -9.68
N LYS A 126 -2.94 -23.64 -10.73
CA LYS A 126 -3.28 -24.76 -11.62
C LYS A 126 -2.97 -24.48 -13.09
N GLY A 127 -3.34 -23.30 -13.60
CA GLY A 127 -3.21 -22.99 -15.02
C GLY A 127 -1.77 -22.93 -15.53
N LEU A 128 -0.88 -22.33 -14.75
CA LEU A 128 0.52 -22.08 -15.11
C LEU A 128 1.51 -22.95 -14.31
N VAL A 129 1.07 -24.09 -13.77
CA VAL A 129 1.91 -24.96 -12.92
C VAL A 129 3.25 -25.32 -13.56
N SER A 130 3.28 -25.53 -14.88
CA SER A 130 4.51 -25.82 -15.62
C SER A 130 5.57 -24.72 -15.49
N ILE A 131 5.16 -23.46 -15.29
CA ILE A 131 6.03 -22.29 -15.19
C ILE A 131 6.18 -21.81 -13.74
N THR A 132 5.08 -21.74 -12.99
CA THR A 132 5.05 -21.22 -11.60
C THR A 132 5.39 -22.27 -10.55
N ARG A 133 5.42 -23.55 -10.92
CA ARG A 133 5.53 -24.70 -10.01
C ARG A 133 4.39 -24.80 -8.99
N GLY A 134 3.26 -24.13 -9.25
CA GLY A 134 2.05 -24.20 -8.43
C GLY A 134 2.31 -23.94 -6.94
N ASP A 135 1.78 -24.79 -6.07
CA ASP A 135 1.90 -24.67 -4.61
C ASP A 135 3.35 -24.82 -4.09
N THR A 136 4.24 -25.46 -4.85
CA THR A 136 5.68 -25.55 -4.49
C THR A 136 6.38 -24.19 -4.57
N GLY A 137 5.84 -23.29 -5.39
CA GLY A 137 6.38 -21.95 -5.59
C GLY A 137 7.71 -21.91 -6.35
N LEU A 138 8.14 -20.68 -6.64
CA LEU A 138 9.40 -20.39 -7.32
C LEU A 138 10.47 -19.95 -6.33
N TRP A 139 11.62 -20.63 -6.38
CA TRP A 139 12.80 -20.33 -5.57
C TRP A 139 13.92 -19.82 -6.47
N TYR A 140 14.37 -18.58 -6.26
CA TYR A 140 15.34 -17.91 -7.15
C TYR A 140 16.42 -17.12 -6.40
N LEU A 141 16.41 -17.14 -5.07
CA LEU A 141 17.38 -16.43 -4.23
C LEU A 141 18.85 -16.77 -4.56
N ALA A 142 19.14 -18.04 -4.89
CA ALA A 142 20.48 -18.49 -5.25
C ALA A 142 20.99 -17.84 -6.55
N ARG A 143 20.09 -17.56 -7.51
CA ARG A 143 20.42 -17.01 -8.83
C ARG A 143 20.66 -15.50 -8.84
N MET A 144 20.23 -14.78 -7.81
CA MET A 144 20.41 -13.33 -7.76
C MET A 144 21.89 -12.95 -7.73
N THR A 145 22.29 -12.07 -8.65
CA THR A 145 23.63 -11.48 -8.68
C THR A 145 23.70 -10.26 -7.77
N LYS A 146 24.91 -9.90 -7.32
CA LYS A 146 25.16 -8.61 -6.66
C LYS A 146 24.61 -7.47 -7.52
N GLY A 147 23.80 -6.62 -6.92
CA GLY A 147 23.23 -5.45 -7.58
C GLY A 147 24.31 -4.41 -7.93
N ALA A 148 24.03 -3.57 -8.94
CA ALA A 148 24.97 -2.56 -9.42
C ALA A 148 25.23 -1.40 -8.45
N LEU A 149 24.27 -1.08 -7.56
CA LEU A 149 24.35 0.02 -6.58
C LEU A 149 24.33 -0.49 -5.13
N LEU A 150 23.37 -1.36 -4.81
CA LEU A 150 23.20 -1.99 -3.50
C LEU A 150 23.11 -3.51 -3.69
N ASP A 151 23.71 -4.28 -2.77
CA ASP A 151 23.60 -5.73 -2.82
C ASP A 151 22.29 -6.16 -2.18
N LEU A 152 21.25 -6.35 -3.00
CA LEU A 152 19.93 -6.77 -2.53
C LEU A 152 19.93 -8.17 -1.88
N LYS A 153 21.03 -8.95 -1.91
CA LYS A 153 21.16 -10.14 -1.06
C LYS A 153 21.47 -9.79 0.39
N ASN A 154 22.14 -8.66 0.64
CA ASN A 154 22.46 -8.23 1.99
C ASN A 154 21.22 -7.64 2.67
N PRO A 155 20.83 -8.15 3.86
CA PRO A 155 19.63 -7.67 4.55
C PRO A 155 19.63 -6.17 4.87
N ASN A 156 20.81 -5.58 5.11
CA ASN A 156 20.95 -4.16 5.41
C ASN A 156 20.72 -3.27 4.18
N ASP A 157 21.26 -3.68 3.04
CA ASP A 157 21.15 -2.96 1.77
C ASP A 157 19.72 -3.05 1.24
N LEU A 158 19.09 -4.23 1.37
CA LEU A 158 17.68 -4.43 1.04
C LEU A 158 16.77 -3.56 1.92
N PHE A 159 17.06 -3.45 3.22
CA PHE A 159 16.33 -2.52 4.11
C PHE A 159 16.40 -1.08 3.63
N ILE A 160 17.62 -0.59 3.34
CA ILE A 160 17.81 0.81 2.89
C ILE A 160 17.05 1.04 1.57
N PHE A 161 17.11 0.07 0.67
CA PHE A 161 16.40 0.14 -0.60
C PHE A 161 14.88 0.16 -0.42
N VAL A 162 14.31 -0.78 0.34
CA VAL A 162 12.85 -0.83 0.62
C VAL A 162 12.37 0.43 1.33
N PHE A 163 13.14 0.92 2.30
CA PHE A 163 12.84 2.17 3.00
C PHE A 163 12.84 3.36 2.03
N ALA A 164 13.85 3.47 1.16
CA ALA A 164 13.90 4.52 0.15
C ALA A 164 12.71 4.45 -0.81
N VAL A 165 12.33 3.24 -1.25
CA VAL A 165 11.15 3.04 -2.10
C VAL A 165 9.86 3.43 -1.37
N ALA A 166 9.71 3.07 -0.09
CA ALA A 166 8.54 3.45 0.71
C ALA A 166 8.41 4.98 0.86
N VAL A 167 9.54 5.67 1.10
CA VAL A 167 9.59 7.14 1.11
C VAL A 167 9.20 7.71 -0.25
N LEU A 168 9.74 7.15 -1.35
CA LEU A 168 9.47 7.63 -2.71
C LEU A 168 7.99 7.46 -3.07
N VAL A 169 7.38 6.30 -2.77
CA VAL A 169 5.95 6.06 -2.98
C VAL A 169 5.10 7.04 -2.18
N TRP A 170 5.48 7.31 -0.93
CA TRP A 170 4.80 8.29 -0.10
C TRP A 170 4.88 9.70 -0.70
N VAL A 171 6.08 10.14 -1.12
CA VAL A 171 6.29 11.44 -1.81
C VAL A 171 5.47 11.50 -3.09
N PHE A 172 5.41 10.41 -3.85
CA PHE A 172 4.67 10.32 -5.10
C PHE A 172 3.16 10.49 -4.88
N PHE A 173 2.55 9.79 -3.91
CA PHE A 173 1.13 10.01 -3.60
C PHE A 173 0.87 11.40 -3.02
N ARG A 174 1.78 11.93 -2.19
CA ARG A 174 1.67 13.32 -1.72
C ARG A 174 1.65 14.31 -2.87
N TYR A 175 2.52 14.11 -3.86
CA TYR A 175 2.56 14.95 -5.04
C TYR A 175 1.23 14.87 -5.81
N ILE A 176 0.69 13.66 -6.01
CA ILE A 176 -0.63 13.47 -6.61
C ILE A 176 -1.71 14.25 -5.87
N ASP A 177 -1.75 14.21 -4.53
CA ASP A 177 -2.75 14.94 -3.73
C ASP A 177 -2.71 16.46 -3.96
N THR A 178 -1.54 17.01 -4.29
CA THR A 178 -1.38 18.44 -4.57
C THR A 178 -1.72 18.83 -6.01
N THR A 179 -1.86 17.85 -6.90
CA THR A 179 -2.13 18.09 -8.32
C THR A 179 -3.64 18.21 -8.61
N VAL A 180 -3.97 18.81 -9.76
CA VAL A 180 -5.35 18.86 -10.27
C VAL A 180 -5.94 17.45 -10.42
N TYR A 181 -5.10 16.48 -10.79
CA TYR A 181 -5.53 15.10 -10.94
C TYR A 181 -6.03 14.49 -9.61
N GLY A 182 -5.31 14.69 -8.50
CA GLY A 182 -5.75 14.26 -7.17
C GLY A 182 -7.08 14.91 -6.76
N ALA A 183 -7.24 16.20 -7.03
CA ALA A 183 -8.50 16.92 -6.80
C ALA A 183 -9.66 16.36 -7.66
N CYS A 184 -9.40 16.01 -8.92
CA CYS A 184 -10.36 15.37 -9.80
C CYS A 184 -10.77 13.97 -9.31
N CYS A 185 -9.83 13.17 -8.79
CA CYS A 185 -10.14 11.88 -8.19
C CYS A 185 -11.12 12.04 -7.01
N LEU A 186 -10.81 12.95 -6.08
CA LEU A 186 -11.67 13.24 -4.92
C LEU A 186 -13.04 13.79 -5.33
N ALA A 187 -13.09 14.69 -6.32
CA ALA A 187 -14.35 15.19 -6.85
C ALA A 187 -15.19 14.07 -7.48
N GLY A 188 -14.55 13.16 -8.21
CA GLY A 188 -15.19 12.00 -8.82
C GLY A 188 -15.74 11.01 -7.79
N LYS A 189 -15.07 10.85 -6.64
CA LYS A 189 -15.57 10.06 -5.50
C LYS A 189 -16.84 10.66 -4.89
N VAL A 190 -16.94 11.99 -4.80
CA VAL A 190 -18.09 12.67 -4.17
C VAL A 190 -19.29 12.73 -5.11
N ASN A 191 -19.10 13.15 -6.37
CA ASN A 191 -20.18 13.27 -7.32
C ASN A 191 -19.67 13.15 -8.76
N GLU A 192 -19.76 11.94 -9.31
CA GLU A 192 -19.32 11.63 -10.66
C GLU A 192 -20.09 12.39 -11.76
N PRO A 193 -21.45 12.47 -11.74
CA PRO A 193 -22.19 13.25 -12.72
C PRO A 193 -21.75 14.73 -12.76
N LYS A 194 -21.54 15.35 -11.60
CA LYS A 194 -21.09 16.76 -11.51
C LYS A 194 -19.72 16.96 -12.16
N LEU A 195 -18.81 16.00 -12.01
CA LEU A 195 -17.50 16.07 -12.64
C LEU A 195 -17.59 15.93 -14.18
N GLN A 196 -18.53 15.12 -14.68
CA GLN A 196 -18.81 15.00 -16.12
C GLN A 196 -19.40 16.29 -16.70
N PHE A 197 -20.31 16.97 -15.97
CA PHE A 197 -20.84 18.27 -16.40
C PHE A 197 -19.76 19.36 -16.53
N LEU A 198 -18.67 19.25 -15.78
CA LEU A 198 -17.51 20.14 -15.90
C LEU A 198 -16.59 19.78 -17.09
N GLY A 199 -16.96 18.79 -17.91
CA GLY A 199 -16.21 18.37 -19.09
C GLY A 199 -15.10 17.34 -18.82
N TYR A 200 -14.95 16.86 -17.59
CA TYR A 200 -13.94 15.85 -17.26
C TYR A 200 -14.41 14.44 -17.59
N ASN A 201 -13.54 13.65 -18.22
CA ASN A 201 -13.81 12.24 -18.48
C ASN A 201 -13.53 11.39 -17.24
N THR A 202 -14.58 11.03 -16.51
CA THR A 202 -14.49 10.30 -15.23
C THR A 202 -13.92 8.90 -15.40
N PHE A 203 -14.21 8.24 -16.53
CA PHE A 203 -13.62 6.94 -16.87
C PHE A 203 -12.10 7.01 -16.97
N ARG A 204 -11.54 7.99 -17.70
CA ARG A 204 -10.08 8.13 -17.83
C ARG A 204 -9.41 8.43 -16.50
N ILE A 205 -10.03 9.28 -15.67
CA ILE A 205 -9.51 9.61 -14.33
C ILE A 205 -9.47 8.36 -13.46
N LYS A 206 -10.57 7.60 -13.39
CA LYS A 206 -10.62 6.39 -12.60
C LYS A 206 -9.69 5.29 -13.13
N TRP A 207 -9.59 5.16 -14.46
CA TRP A 207 -8.75 4.16 -15.11
C TRP A 207 -7.26 4.42 -14.83
N LEU A 208 -6.82 5.67 -15.00
CA LEU A 208 -5.44 6.04 -14.68
C LEU A 208 -5.15 5.81 -13.20
N GLY A 209 -6.10 6.13 -12.31
CA GLY A 209 -5.93 5.97 -10.87
C GLY A 209 -5.86 4.51 -10.44
N PHE A 210 -6.63 3.66 -11.11
CA PHE A 210 -6.55 2.21 -10.98
C PHE A 210 -5.20 1.66 -11.40
N VAL A 211 -4.68 2.09 -12.56
CA VAL A 211 -3.35 1.68 -13.03
C VAL A 211 -2.25 2.14 -12.08
N ILE A 212 -2.27 3.40 -11.63
CA ILE A 212 -1.28 3.95 -10.69
C ILE A 212 -1.27 3.15 -9.38
N ALA A 213 -2.44 2.90 -8.80
CA ALA A 213 -2.53 2.13 -7.56
C ALA A 213 -1.99 0.70 -7.74
N ASN A 214 -2.43 0.00 -8.78
CA ASN A 214 -2.04 -1.38 -9.00
C ASN A 214 -0.56 -1.52 -9.44
N ALA A 215 0.03 -0.49 -10.06
CA ALA A 215 1.46 -0.41 -10.31
C ALA A 215 2.26 -0.37 -9.00
N VAL A 216 1.81 0.41 -8.01
CA VAL A 216 2.43 0.45 -6.68
C VAL A 216 2.19 -0.84 -5.91
N ALA A 217 1.02 -1.48 -6.06
CA ALA A 217 0.77 -2.80 -5.49
C ALA A 217 1.71 -3.87 -6.10
N ALA A 218 1.92 -3.85 -7.42
CA ALA A 218 2.87 -4.73 -8.09
C ALA A 218 4.32 -4.43 -7.68
N LEU A 219 4.67 -3.16 -7.42
CA LEU A 219 5.95 -2.79 -6.84
C LEU A 219 6.13 -3.42 -5.46
N ALA A 220 5.13 -3.32 -4.57
CA ALA A 220 5.17 -3.96 -3.26
C ALA A 220 5.32 -5.49 -3.37
N GLY A 221 4.65 -6.11 -4.34
CA GLY A 221 4.77 -7.54 -4.62
C GLY A 221 6.16 -7.94 -5.11
N SER A 222 6.78 -7.09 -5.92
CA SER A 222 8.15 -7.28 -6.40
C SER A 222 9.16 -7.15 -5.25
N LEU A 223 8.95 -6.20 -4.33
CA LEU A 223 9.76 -6.09 -3.11
C LEU A 223 9.57 -7.29 -2.19
N TYR A 224 8.33 -7.77 -2.03
CA TYR A 224 8.01 -9.00 -1.29
C TYR A 224 8.79 -10.19 -1.85
N ALA A 225 8.75 -10.37 -3.18
CA ALA A 225 9.44 -11.45 -3.87
C ALA A 225 10.96 -11.44 -3.59
N ILE A 226 11.61 -10.27 -3.59
CA ILE A 226 13.05 -10.19 -3.33
C ILE A 226 13.36 -10.42 -1.85
N TYR A 227 12.54 -9.87 -0.95
CA TYR A 227 12.74 -10.01 0.49
C TYR A 227 12.59 -11.45 0.99
N PHE A 228 11.53 -12.15 0.59
CA PHE A 228 11.30 -13.54 0.98
C PHE A 228 12.12 -14.55 0.15
N GLY A 229 12.53 -14.18 -1.06
CA GLY A 229 13.32 -15.04 -1.95
C GLY A 229 12.57 -16.23 -2.55
N PHE A 230 11.26 -16.30 -2.30
CA PHE A 230 10.33 -17.26 -2.90
C PHE A 230 8.96 -16.62 -3.12
N VAL A 231 8.18 -17.17 -4.05
CA VAL A 231 6.80 -16.75 -4.34
C VAL A 231 5.91 -17.99 -4.48
N SER A 232 4.75 -17.97 -3.81
CA SER A 232 3.72 -19.01 -3.91
C SER A 232 2.34 -18.41 -4.21
N PRO A 233 1.36 -19.21 -4.70
CA PRO A 233 0.02 -18.71 -5.03
C PRO A 233 -0.73 -18.13 -3.82
N GLY A 234 -0.35 -18.52 -2.60
CA GLY A 234 -0.92 -18.02 -1.35
C GLY A 234 -0.89 -16.49 -1.19
N LEU A 235 -0.03 -15.78 -1.93
CA LEU A 235 0.00 -14.31 -1.98
C LEU A 235 -1.24 -13.69 -2.64
N THR A 236 -1.90 -14.45 -3.51
CA THR A 236 -3.08 -14.02 -4.28
C THR A 236 -4.40 -14.53 -3.69
N GLU A 237 -4.35 -15.13 -2.50
CA GLU A 237 -5.54 -15.65 -1.82
C GLU A 237 -6.55 -14.56 -1.44
N LEU A 238 -7.81 -14.98 -1.37
CA LEU A 238 -8.92 -14.11 -1.00
C LEU A 238 -8.80 -13.57 0.43
N THR A 239 -8.23 -14.37 1.34
CA THR A 239 -7.98 -14.00 2.73
C THR A 239 -7.06 -12.77 2.82
N ARG A 240 -6.06 -12.67 1.94
CA ARG A 240 -5.16 -11.49 1.82
C ARG A 240 -5.87 -10.22 1.38
N ALA A 241 -6.98 -10.35 0.66
CA ALA A 241 -7.78 -9.19 0.25
C ALA A 241 -8.41 -8.49 1.45
N ALA A 242 -8.83 -9.25 2.47
CA ALA A 242 -9.37 -8.67 3.70
C ALA A 242 -8.29 -7.96 4.51
N GLU A 243 -7.08 -8.51 4.58
CA GLU A 243 -5.96 -7.92 5.36
C GLU A 243 -5.64 -6.47 4.94
N VAL A 244 -5.58 -6.20 3.63
CA VAL A 244 -5.26 -4.84 3.15
C VAL A 244 -6.37 -3.84 3.44
N VAL A 245 -7.63 -4.29 3.39
CA VAL A 245 -8.79 -3.46 3.74
C VAL A 245 -8.76 -3.12 5.23
N ILE A 246 -8.46 -4.11 6.08
CA ILE A 246 -8.29 -3.93 7.53
C ILE A 246 -7.23 -2.87 7.81
N VAL A 247 -6.06 -3.01 7.19
CA VAL A 247 -4.95 -2.07 7.38
C VAL A 247 -5.30 -0.66 6.91
N GLY A 248 -5.97 -0.54 5.77
CA GLY A 248 -6.44 0.75 5.27
C GLY A 248 -7.44 1.43 6.22
N LEU A 249 -8.40 0.66 6.74
CA LEU A 249 -9.42 1.14 7.68
C LEU A 249 -8.82 1.52 9.05
N LEU A 250 -7.97 0.64 9.61
CA LEU A 250 -7.23 0.89 10.87
C LEU A 250 -6.39 2.16 10.75
N GLY A 251 -5.66 2.31 9.65
CA GLY A 251 -4.85 3.48 9.38
C GLY A 251 -5.66 4.77 9.27
N GLY A 252 -6.85 4.69 8.68
CA GLY A 252 -7.70 5.82 8.35
C GLY A 252 -7.71 6.06 6.84
N VAL A 253 -8.85 5.76 6.21
CA VAL A 253 -9.03 5.83 4.76
C VAL A 253 -8.88 7.26 4.26
N GLY A 254 -8.10 7.43 3.19
CA GLY A 254 -7.84 8.74 2.59
C GLY A 254 -6.82 9.59 3.34
N THR A 255 -6.17 9.04 4.38
CA THR A 255 -5.01 9.69 5.01
C THR A 255 -3.72 9.18 4.37
N LEU A 256 -2.76 10.06 4.09
CA LEU A 256 -1.53 9.67 3.42
C LEU A 256 -0.60 8.79 4.30
N LEU A 257 -0.64 9.01 5.62
CA LEU A 257 0.17 8.26 6.60
C LEU A 257 -0.55 7.08 7.25
N GLY A 258 -1.88 7.05 7.18
CA GLY A 258 -2.71 5.98 7.74
C GLY A 258 -2.23 4.58 7.38
N PRO A 259 -1.93 4.26 6.11
CA PRO A 259 -1.54 2.92 5.70
C PRO A 259 -0.29 2.38 6.41
N LEU A 260 0.71 3.23 6.67
CA LEU A 260 1.95 2.82 7.32
C LEU A 260 1.74 2.57 8.83
N VAL A 261 0.95 3.42 9.48
CA VAL A 261 0.54 3.23 10.87
C VAL A 261 -0.35 1.99 11.02
N GLY A 262 -1.31 1.82 10.10
CA GLY A 262 -2.18 0.65 10.04
C GLY A 262 -1.39 -0.63 9.85
N ALA A 263 -0.39 -0.64 8.97
CA ALA A 263 0.48 -1.80 8.76
C ALA A 263 1.29 -2.13 10.02
N PHE A 264 1.85 -1.12 10.68
CA PHE A 264 2.59 -1.29 11.94
C PHE A 264 1.70 -1.93 13.03
N VAL A 265 0.49 -1.39 13.24
CA VAL A 265 -0.44 -1.89 14.25
C VAL A 265 -0.94 -3.30 13.91
N TYR A 266 -1.32 -3.52 12.66
CA TYR A 266 -1.83 -4.81 12.20
C TYR A 266 -0.79 -5.92 12.28
N ILE A 267 0.42 -5.68 11.78
CA ILE A 267 1.50 -6.68 11.83
C ILE A 267 1.96 -6.89 13.27
N GLY A 268 2.04 -5.81 14.07
CA GLY A 268 2.37 -5.89 15.50
C GLY A 268 1.37 -6.76 16.25
N MET A 269 0.09 -6.52 16.02
CA MET A 269 -0.98 -7.33 16.58
C MET A 269 -0.90 -8.78 16.10
N LYS A 270 -0.73 -9.00 14.80
CA LYS A 270 -0.62 -10.34 14.21
C LYS A 270 0.51 -11.14 14.86
N ASP A 271 1.72 -10.58 14.94
CA ASP A 271 2.90 -11.24 15.51
C ASP A 271 2.77 -11.50 17.03
N LEU A 272 2.08 -10.61 17.76
CA LEU A 272 1.82 -10.82 19.18
C LEU A 272 0.76 -11.90 19.41
N ILE A 273 -0.37 -11.81 18.71
CA ILE A 273 -1.50 -12.73 18.91
C ILE A 273 -1.18 -14.13 18.41
N SER A 274 -0.44 -14.28 17.30
CA SER A 274 -0.06 -15.59 16.78
C SER A 274 0.82 -16.41 17.73
N LYS A 275 1.44 -15.76 18.74
CA LYS A 275 2.22 -16.45 19.78
C LYS A 275 1.35 -17.09 20.86
N PHE A 276 0.12 -16.61 21.05
CA PHE A 276 -0.78 -17.07 22.11
C PHE A 276 -2.00 -17.83 21.57
N ILE A 277 -2.50 -17.47 20.39
CA ILE A 277 -3.73 -18.00 19.81
C ILE A 277 -3.42 -18.60 18.44
N MET A 278 -3.70 -19.89 18.27
CA MET A 278 -3.52 -20.59 16.99
C MET A 278 -4.40 -19.99 15.87
N TYR A 279 -5.64 -19.63 16.19
CA TYR A 279 -6.62 -19.01 15.29
C TYR A 279 -6.60 -17.48 15.36
N TRP A 280 -5.42 -16.86 15.19
CA TRP A 280 -5.24 -15.40 15.25
C TRP A 280 -6.11 -14.64 14.22
N GLU A 281 -6.48 -15.29 13.12
CA GLU A 281 -7.38 -14.76 12.07
C GLU A 281 -8.76 -14.38 12.59
N LEU A 282 -9.28 -15.11 13.59
CA LEU A 282 -10.57 -14.82 14.22
C LEU A 282 -10.52 -13.49 14.99
N VAL A 283 -9.41 -13.23 15.69
CA VAL A 283 -9.22 -11.99 16.43
C VAL A 283 -9.06 -10.81 15.48
N VAL A 284 -8.39 -11.02 14.35
CA VAL A 284 -8.29 -10.04 13.27
C VAL A 284 -9.67 -9.70 12.68
N GLY A 285 -10.51 -10.71 12.42
CA GLY A 285 -11.87 -10.51 11.93
C GLY A 285 -12.75 -9.76 12.93
N LEU A 286 -12.65 -10.08 14.23
CA LEU A 286 -13.35 -9.36 15.29
C LEU A 286 -12.90 -7.90 15.36
N LEU A 287 -11.59 -7.66 15.28
CA LEU A 287 -11.06 -6.30 15.27
C LEU A 287 -11.55 -5.51 14.05
N LEU A 288 -11.65 -6.12 12.87
CA LEU A 288 -12.27 -5.47 11.71
C LEU A 288 -13.70 -5.02 12.02
N VAL A 289 -14.53 -5.89 12.58
CA VAL A 289 -15.92 -5.55 12.94
C VAL A 289 -15.93 -4.36 13.92
N LEU A 290 -15.09 -4.39 14.95
CA LEU A 290 -14.98 -3.29 15.92
C LEU A 290 -14.55 -1.97 15.26
N VAL A 291 -13.55 -2.01 14.37
CA VAL A 291 -13.07 -0.81 13.67
C VAL A 291 -14.12 -0.26 12.72
N MET A 292 -14.86 -1.12 12.02
CA MET A 292 -15.97 -0.70 11.15
C MET A 292 -17.11 -0.08 11.95
N LEU A 293 -17.44 -0.62 13.13
CA LEU A 293 -18.44 -0.05 14.03
C LEU A 293 -17.98 1.26 14.69
N ALA A 294 -16.67 1.43 14.93
CA ALA A 294 -16.09 2.63 15.51
C ALA A 294 -16.06 3.84 14.55
N GLY A 295 -16.35 3.63 13.26
CA GLY A 295 -16.53 4.68 12.25
C GLY A 295 -15.28 5.05 11.46
N GLU A 296 -15.48 5.89 10.43
CA GLU A 296 -14.56 6.08 9.29
C GLU A 296 -13.24 6.81 9.59
N ARG A 297 -13.02 7.31 10.82
CA ARG A 297 -11.86 8.17 11.11
C ARG A 297 -10.55 7.39 11.28
N GLY A 298 -10.59 6.09 11.58
CA GLY A 298 -9.40 5.27 11.83
C GLY A 298 -8.49 5.83 12.94
N ILE A 299 -7.29 5.26 13.10
CA ILE A 299 -6.33 5.68 14.14
C ILE A 299 -5.81 7.08 13.86
N VAL A 300 -5.37 7.35 12.61
CA VAL A 300 -4.74 8.64 12.27
C VAL A 300 -5.76 9.77 12.24
N GLY A 301 -6.99 9.54 11.76
CA GLY A 301 -8.03 10.58 11.76
C GLY A 301 -8.63 10.85 13.14
N THR A 302 -8.55 9.90 14.08
CA THR A 302 -9.01 10.11 15.47
C THR A 302 -7.94 10.80 16.33
N LEU A 303 -6.67 10.40 16.20
CA LEU A 303 -5.57 10.97 17.00
C LEU A 303 -5.00 12.27 16.41
N GLY A 304 -5.06 12.47 15.09
CA GLY A 304 -4.53 13.67 14.42
C GLY A 304 -5.08 15.00 14.97
N PRO A 305 -6.41 15.16 15.17
CA PRO A 305 -6.98 16.36 15.77
C PRO A 305 -6.57 16.58 17.24
N LEU A 306 -6.38 15.51 18.00
CA LEU A 306 -5.97 15.53 19.41
C LEU A 306 -4.51 15.99 19.56
N VAL A 307 -3.61 15.46 18.73
CA VAL A 307 -2.20 15.87 18.66
C VAL A 307 -2.08 17.33 18.23
N ASN A 308 -2.87 17.77 17.24
CA ASN A 308 -2.90 19.17 16.80
C ASN A 308 -3.44 20.13 17.88
N ARG A 309 -4.38 19.70 18.73
CA ARG A 309 -4.86 20.49 19.89
C ARG A 309 -3.79 20.61 20.98
N LEU A 310 -3.06 19.53 21.27
CA LEU A 310 -1.96 19.53 22.24
C LEU A 310 -0.77 20.37 21.76
N MET A 311 -0.43 20.30 20.47
CA MET A 311 0.61 21.15 19.86
C MET A 311 0.24 22.63 19.77
N ARG A 312 -1.07 22.96 19.68
CA ARG A 312 -1.52 24.37 19.75
C ARG A 312 -1.47 24.93 21.18
N ARG A 313 -1.63 24.10 22.21
CA ARG A 313 -1.46 24.52 23.62
C ARG A 313 -0.01 24.84 24.01
N ARG A 314 0.99 24.41 23.21
CA ARG A 314 2.41 24.73 23.41
C ARG A 314 2.91 25.98 22.68
N ALA A 315 2.03 26.72 21.99
CA ALA A 315 2.36 28.05 21.45
C ALA A 315 1.56 29.20 22.13
N PRO A 316 1.60 29.38 23.46
CA PRO A 316 1.26 30.65 24.08
C PRO A 316 2.51 31.53 24.07
N GLY A 317 2.66 32.42 23.08
CA GLY A 317 3.85 33.28 23.05
C GLY A 317 3.91 34.41 22.03
N LEU A 318 2.86 34.70 21.26
CA LEU A 318 2.88 35.83 20.30
C LEU A 318 1.54 36.59 20.21
N ALA A 319 0.69 36.50 21.23
CA ALA A 319 -0.58 37.26 21.28
C ALA A 319 -0.61 38.33 22.39
N GLY A 320 0.56 38.73 22.90
CA GLY A 320 0.70 39.61 24.08
C GLY A 320 1.48 40.89 23.87
N ALA A 321 1.66 41.37 22.62
CA ALA A 321 2.42 42.59 22.33
C ALA A 321 1.65 43.65 21.52
N GLU A 322 0.32 43.63 21.58
CA GLU A 322 -0.51 44.78 21.20
C GLU A 322 -1.34 45.21 22.40
N GLY A 323 -0.65 45.81 23.37
CA GLY A 323 -1.26 46.49 24.50
C GLY A 323 -0.56 47.82 24.72
N ARG A 324 -1.36 48.90 24.58
CA ARG A 324 -1.11 50.28 25.05
C ARG A 324 -0.08 51.09 24.25
N LYS A 325 -0.55 51.98 23.36
CA LYS A 325 -0.87 53.43 23.60
C LYS A 325 0.38 54.32 23.38
N PRO A 326 0.25 55.63 23.06
CA PRO A 326 -0.89 56.54 23.25
C PRO A 326 -1.88 56.63 22.09
#